data_AF-A0A9D8HGY2-F1
#
_entry.id   AF-A0A9D8HGY2-F1
#
_cell.length_a   1.000
_cell.length_b   1.000
_cell.length_c   1.000
_cell.angle_alpha   90.00
_cell.angle_beta   90.00
_cell.angle_gamma   90.00
#
_symmetry.space_group_name_H-M   'P 1'
#
loop_
_entity.id
_entity.type
_entity.pdbx_description
1 polymer ?
#
loop_
_entity_poly.entity_id
_entity_poly.type
_entity_poly.pdbx_seq_one_letter_code
_entity_poly.pdbx_strand_id
1 'polypeptide(L)'
;MAKFKTGCPGQNIAYLKDFNTNVIQCHVCGHEIEFFSDERKVTCPECHTIIFKVKPQVIDYRNNKLVFYESEKSCLDWCGACLDKKDYADILKNNERIERKKEDFVRLVDTVDKKDKDLVEFLIDAFRKSINHSKLFDPKVFDVLQKTNPELFTKARKYYLDFLKNSGNNIEARK
;
A
#
# COMPACT_ATOMS: atom_id res chain seq x y z
N MET A 1 19.81 21.23 -2.52
CA MET A 1 18.48 21.67 -2.05
C MET A 1 17.96 22.75 -2.99
N ALA A 2 16.93 22.47 -3.79
CA ALA A 2 16.36 23.47 -4.70
C ALA A 2 15.61 24.53 -3.88
N LYS A 3 15.99 25.80 -4.06
CA LYS A 3 15.29 26.95 -3.48
C LYS A 3 13.98 27.16 -4.25
N PHE A 4 12.86 26.71 -3.70
CA PHE A 4 11.55 27.02 -4.27
C PHE A 4 11.26 28.51 -4.03
N LYS A 5 11.03 29.26 -5.12
CA LYS A 5 10.43 30.60 -5.07
C LYS A 5 9.05 30.46 -4.41
N THR A 6 8.79 31.29 -3.42
CA THR A 6 7.50 31.46 -2.72
C THR A 6 6.30 31.33 -3.66
N GLY A 7 5.44 30.33 -3.42
CA GLY A 7 4.17 30.12 -4.14
C GLY A 7 3.70 28.67 -4.01
N CYS A 8 2.38 28.45 -3.86
CA CYS A 8 1.81 27.11 -3.82
C CYS A 8 2.07 26.40 -5.15
N PRO A 9 2.63 25.17 -5.18
CA PRO A 9 2.88 24.44 -6.43
C PRO A 9 1.61 24.29 -7.29
N GLY A 10 0.43 24.23 -6.66
CA GLY A 10 -0.87 24.17 -7.34
C GLY A 10 -1.27 25.44 -8.10
N GLN A 11 -0.58 26.57 -7.87
CA GLN A 11 -0.75 27.79 -8.69
C GLN A 11 0.11 27.79 -9.94
N ASN A 12 1.06 26.86 -10.05
CA ASN A 12 1.89 26.71 -11.23
C ASN A 12 1.36 25.55 -12.07
N ILE A 13 0.63 25.91 -13.13
CA ILE A 13 0.09 25.03 -14.18
C ILE A 13 1.14 24.08 -14.79
N ALA A 14 2.45 24.35 -14.66
CA ALA A 14 3.50 23.43 -15.07
C ALA A 14 3.58 22.14 -14.23
N TYR A 15 3.00 22.13 -13.01
CA TYR A 15 2.88 20.97 -12.13
C TYR A 15 1.51 20.28 -12.22
N LEU A 16 0.57 20.78 -13.03
CA LEU A 16 -0.69 20.10 -13.39
C LEU A 16 -0.49 19.10 -14.54
N LYS A 17 0.73 18.58 -14.69
CA LYS A 17 1.03 17.54 -15.67
C LYS A 17 0.58 16.23 -15.03
N ASP A 18 -0.37 15.57 -15.69
CA ASP A 18 -0.90 14.24 -15.38
C ASP A 18 -2.12 14.22 -14.45
N PHE A 19 -3.29 14.56 -15.01
CA PHE A 19 -4.61 14.19 -14.49
C PHE A 19 -4.88 12.70 -14.73
N ASN A 20 -4.08 11.83 -14.10
CA ASN A 20 -4.30 10.40 -14.14
C ASN A 20 -5.16 9.98 -12.94
N THR A 21 -6.25 9.27 -13.21
CA THR A 21 -7.05 8.63 -12.16
C THR A 21 -6.38 7.33 -11.75
N ASN A 22 -6.31 7.07 -10.44
CA ASN A 22 -5.87 5.80 -9.89
C ASN A 22 -7.08 5.10 -9.27
N VAL A 23 -7.35 3.86 -9.68
CA VAL A 23 -8.38 3.04 -9.04
C VAL A 23 -7.77 2.30 -7.85
N ILE A 24 -8.35 2.45 -6.67
CA ILE A 24 -7.92 1.83 -5.42
C ILE A 24 -9.10 1.09 -4.80
N GLN A 25 -8.89 -0.14 -4.31
CA GLN A 25 -9.93 -0.87 -3.59
C GLN A 25 -10.10 -0.38 -2.14
N CYS A 26 -11.35 -0.19 -1.75
CA CYS A 26 -11.77 0.09 -0.38
C CYS A 26 -11.36 -1.05 0.54
N HIS A 27 -10.66 -0.73 1.63
CA HIS A 27 -10.15 -1.76 2.54
C HIS A 27 -11.19 -2.37 3.48
N VAL A 28 -12.38 -1.75 3.54
CA VAL A 28 -13.51 -2.20 4.36
C VAL A 28 -14.44 -3.09 3.54
N CYS A 29 -14.93 -2.61 2.38
CA CYS A 29 -15.90 -3.35 1.57
C CYS A 29 -15.36 -3.91 0.25
N GLY A 30 -14.15 -3.53 -0.17
CA GLY A 30 -13.56 -3.99 -1.43
C GLY A 30 -14.05 -3.25 -2.69
N HIS A 31 -14.89 -2.23 -2.56
CA HIS A 31 -15.34 -1.38 -3.66
C HIS A 31 -14.17 -0.68 -4.37
N GLU A 32 -14.20 -0.59 -5.70
CA GLU A 32 -13.20 0.16 -6.48
C GLU A 32 -13.49 1.65 -6.43
N ILE A 33 -12.52 2.45 -5.99
CA ILE A 33 -12.65 3.88 -5.79
C ILE A 33 -11.64 4.58 -6.69
N GLU A 34 -12.14 5.46 -7.54
CA GLU A 34 -11.31 6.35 -8.34
C GLU A 34 -10.76 7.49 -7.48
N PHE A 35 -9.46 7.72 -7.57
CA PHE A 35 -8.78 8.88 -7.01
C PHE A 35 -8.26 9.76 -8.13
N PHE A 36 -8.63 11.04 -8.12
CA PHE A 36 -7.98 12.04 -8.95
C PHE A 36 -6.55 12.31 -8.47
N SER A 37 -5.70 12.86 -9.35
CA SER A 37 -4.28 13.18 -9.06
C SER A 37 -4.11 14.02 -7.79
N ASP A 38 -5.04 14.93 -7.58
CA ASP A 38 -5.15 15.90 -6.50
C ASP A 38 -6.08 15.45 -5.34
N GLU A 39 -6.57 14.22 -5.33
CA GLU A 39 -7.30 13.72 -4.16
C GLU A 39 -6.37 13.00 -3.20
N ARG A 40 -6.55 13.25 -1.89
CA ARG A 40 -5.84 12.52 -0.81
C ARG A 40 -6.72 11.57 -0.05
N LYS A 41 -8.02 11.84 -0.05
CA LYS A 41 -9.02 10.98 0.54
C LYS A 41 -10.27 11.04 -0.32
N VAL A 42 -10.95 9.92 -0.43
CA VAL A 42 -12.25 9.80 -1.07
C VAL A 42 -13.13 9.00 -0.12
N THR A 43 -14.39 9.40 0.01
CA THR A 43 -15.36 8.62 0.77
C THR A 43 -15.83 7.48 -0.10
N CYS A 44 -15.67 6.23 0.36
CA CYS A 44 -16.16 5.07 -0.37
C CYS A 44 -17.68 5.22 -0.61
N PRO A 45 -18.16 5.14 -1.86
CA PRO A 45 -19.58 5.33 -2.15
C PRO A 45 -20.46 4.19 -1.58
N GLU A 46 -19.88 3.02 -1.33
CA GLU A 46 -20.61 1.83 -0.86
C GLU A 46 -20.69 1.75 0.67
N CYS A 47 -19.58 1.92 1.38
CA CYS A 47 -19.54 1.76 2.84
C CYS A 47 -19.31 3.08 3.59
N HIS A 48 -19.22 4.21 2.88
CA HIS A 48 -18.96 5.54 3.43
C HIS A 48 -17.69 5.67 4.29
N THR A 49 -16.81 4.68 4.24
CA THR A 49 -15.51 4.76 4.91
C THR A 49 -14.60 5.70 4.13
N ILE A 50 -13.85 6.52 4.86
CA ILE A 50 -12.82 7.39 4.27
C ILE A 50 -11.65 6.53 3.83
N ILE A 51 -11.36 6.55 2.54
CA ILE A 51 -10.22 5.87 1.92
C ILE A 51 -9.17 6.91 1.58
N PHE A 52 -7.92 6.60 1.90
CA PHE A 52 -6.80 7.50 1.67
C PHE A 52 -6.03 7.06 0.43
N LYS A 53 -5.58 8.04 -0.36
CA LYS A 53 -4.70 7.78 -1.49
C LYS A 53 -3.39 7.27 -0.94
N VAL A 54 -3.13 5.99 -1.16
CA VAL A 54 -1.83 5.42 -0.85
C VAL A 54 -0.92 5.76 -2.00
N LYS A 55 0.15 6.50 -1.68
CA LYS A 55 1.21 6.76 -2.66
C LYS A 55 1.65 5.40 -3.22
N PRO A 56 1.66 5.21 -4.55
CA PRO A 56 2.20 3.99 -5.14
C PRO A 56 3.66 3.92 -4.74
N GLN A 57 3.95 3.14 -3.70
CA GLN A 57 5.31 2.94 -3.26
C GLN A 57 5.95 1.98 -4.23
N VAL A 58 7.04 2.40 -4.84
CA VAL A 58 7.84 1.50 -5.66
C VAL A 58 8.50 0.53 -4.69
N ILE A 59 8.00 -0.71 -4.67
CA ILE A 59 8.62 -1.81 -3.95
C ILE A 59 9.56 -2.49 -4.92
N ASP A 60 10.85 -2.44 -4.65
CA ASP A 60 11.85 -3.13 -5.46
C ASP A 60 12.48 -4.26 -4.63
N TYR A 61 12.95 -5.30 -5.31
CA TYR A 61 13.63 -6.42 -4.68
C TYR A 61 15.03 -6.52 -5.27
N ARG A 62 16.01 -5.96 -4.56
CA ARG A 62 17.41 -5.94 -4.98
C ARG A 62 18.28 -6.51 -3.86
N ASN A 63 19.30 -7.27 -4.24
CA ASN A 63 20.26 -7.88 -3.31
C ASN A 63 19.57 -8.72 -2.22
N ASN A 64 18.52 -9.46 -2.58
CA ASN A 64 17.71 -10.27 -1.67
C ASN A 64 17.10 -9.50 -0.49
N LYS A 65 16.74 -8.23 -0.71
CA LYS A 65 16.06 -7.37 0.25
C LYS A 65 15.01 -6.52 -0.44
N LEU A 66 13.90 -6.28 0.26
CA LEU A 66 12.91 -5.32 -0.15
C LEU A 66 13.44 -3.90 0.08
N VAL A 67 13.29 -3.06 -0.93
CA VAL A 67 13.58 -1.62 -0.88
C VAL A 67 12.28 -0.89 -1.17
N PHE A 68 11.89 0.00 -0.26
CA PHE A 68 10.73 0.86 -0.42
C PHE A 68 11.19 2.27 -0.79
N TYR A 69 10.68 2.82 -1.89
CA TYR A 69 10.93 4.20 -2.27
C TYR A 69 9.72 5.07 -1.97
N GLU A 70 9.96 6.28 -1.46
CA GLU A 70 8.94 7.32 -1.39
C GLU A 70 8.72 7.89 -2.80
N SER A 71 7.45 7.99 -3.22
CA SER A 71 7.11 8.74 -4.43
C SER A 71 7.33 10.25 -4.19
N GLU A 72 7.51 11.01 -5.27
CA GLU A 72 7.60 12.46 -5.17
C GLU A 72 6.40 13.05 -4.41
N LYS A 73 6.68 14.07 -3.59
CA LYS A 73 5.67 14.77 -2.80
C LYS A 73 4.74 15.54 -3.74
N SER A 74 3.43 15.29 -3.70
CA SER A 74 2.45 16.05 -4.48
C SER A 74 2.25 17.45 -3.89
N CYS A 75 1.60 18.37 -4.63
CA CYS A 75 1.28 19.72 -4.15
C CYS A 75 0.55 19.72 -2.80
N LEU A 76 -0.25 18.70 -2.53
CA LEU A 76 -0.99 18.52 -1.27
C LEU A 76 -0.15 17.90 -0.15
N ASP A 77 1.03 17.35 -0.43
CA ASP A 77 2.02 17.01 0.63
C ASP A 77 2.66 18.28 1.18
N TRP A 78 2.62 19.36 0.41
CA TRP A 78 3.20 20.65 0.72
C TRP A 78 2.18 21.65 1.25
N CYS A 79 0.93 21.59 0.80
CA CYS A 79 -0.12 22.54 1.13
C CYS A 79 -1.13 21.94 2.12
N GLY A 80 -1.11 22.42 3.37
CA GLY A 80 -2.11 22.06 4.39
C GLY A 80 -3.40 22.87 4.35
N ALA A 81 -3.54 23.81 3.40
CA ALA A 81 -4.72 24.66 3.30
C ALA A 81 -6.00 23.89 2.86
N CYS A 82 -5.85 22.67 2.33
CA CYS A 82 -6.95 21.84 1.84
C CYS A 82 -7.32 20.68 2.77
N LEU A 83 -6.65 20.54 3.93
CA LEU A 83 -6.88 19.47 4.90
C LEU A 83 -7.20 20.08 6.26
N ASP A 84 -8.25 19.61 6.93
CA ASP A 84 -8.51 20.01 8.31
C ASP A 84 -7.64 19.21 9.31
N LYS A 85 -7.67 19.59 10.60
CA LYS A 85 -6.88 18.89 11.63
C LYS A 85 -7.24 17.40 11.76
N LYS A 86 -8.50 17.01 11.47
CA LYS A 86 -8.94 15.62 11.57
C LYS A 86 -8.38 14.81 10.41
N ASP A 87 -8.34 15.40 9.22
CA ASP A 87 -7.76 14.79 8.02
C ASP A 87 -6.28 14.48 8.20
N TYR A 88 -5.55 15.37 8.86
CA TYR A 88 -4.15 15.12 9.23
C TYR A 88 -4.00 13.92 10.16
N ALA A 89 -4.85 13.81 11.19
CA ALA A 89 -4.79 12.70 12.13
C ALA A 89 -5.09 11.36 11.44
N ASP A 90 -6.08 11.33 10.55
CA ASP A 90 -6.42 10.11 9.82
C ASP A 90 -5.33 9.71 8.81
N ILE A 91 -4.70 10.68 8.13
CA ILE A 91 -3.55 10.44 7.26
C ILE A 91 -2.39 9.83 8.05
N LEU A 92 -2.05 10.41 9.21
CA LEU A 92 -0.98 9.90 10.08
C LEU A 92 -1.28 8.46 10.53
N LYS A 93 -2.51 8.20 10.99
CA LYS A 93 -2.94 6.87 11.41
C LYS A 93 -2.88 5.85 10.26
N ASN A 94 -3.26 6.25 9.05
CA ASN A 94 -3.16 5.40 7.87
C ASN A 94 -1.69 5.13 7.48
N ASN A 95 -0.81 6.13 7.58
CA ASN A 95 0.63 5.94 7.34
C ASN A 95 1.22 4.95 8.33
N GLU A 96 0.94 5.09 9.63
CA GLU A 96 1.39 4.12 10.64
C GLU A 96 0.89 2.70 10.36
N ARG A 97 -0.36 2.56 9.91
CA ARG A 97 -0.92 1.27 9.51
C ARG A 97 -0.16 0.67 8.33
N ILE A 98 0.18 1.48 7.34
CA ILE A 98 0.96 1.05 6.17
C ILE A 98 2.38 0.65 6.59
N GLU A 99 3.04 1.42 7.46
CA GLU A 99 4.38 1.08 7.95
C GLU A 99 4.40 -0.25 8.71
N ARG A 100 3.47 -0.48 9.65
CA ARG A 100 3.33 -1.78 10.33
C ARG A 100 3.13 -2.92 9.34
N LYS A 101 2.31 -2.68 8.31
CA LYS A 101 2.04 -3.68 7.27
C LYS A 101 3.26 -3.98 6.41
N LYS A 102 4.14 -3.00 6.15
CA LYS A 102 5.43 -3.23 5.48
C LYS A 102 6.36 -4.06 6.35
N GLU A 103 6.44 -3.78 7.64
CA GLU A 103 7.25 -4.60 8.56
C GLU A 103 6.78 -6.06 8.52
N ASP A 104 5.48 -6.29 8.57
CA ASP A 104 4.88 -7.62 8.44
C ASP A 104 5.25 -8.27 7.09
N PHE A 105 5.20 -7.50 6.00
CA PHE A 105 5.58 -7.98 4.67
C PHE A 105 7.06 -8.35 4.56
N VAL A 106 7.95 -7.53 5.11
CA VAL A 106 9.39 -7.81 5.16
C VAL A 106 9.64 -9.10 5.92
N ARG A 107 9.02 -9.25 7.10
CA ARG A 107 9.14 -10.49 7.89
C ARG A 107 8.65 -11.72 7.12
N LEU A 108 7.57 -11.60 6.35
CA LEU A 108 7.10 -12.70 5.48
C LEU A 108 8.14 -13.02 4.40
N VAL A 109 8.61 -12.03 3.64
CA VAL A 109 9.55 -12.27 2.54
C VAL A 109 10.88 -12.82 3.04
N ASP A 110 11.34 -12.42 4.23
CA ASP A 110 12.55 -12.96 4.86
C ASP A 110 12.44 -14.45 5.21
N THR A 111 11.23 -15.01 5.32
CA THR A 111 11.02 -16.46 5.52
C THR A 111 11.07 -17.27 4.23
N VAL A 112 10.93 -16.62 3.08
CA VAL A 112 10.90 -17.28 1.77
C VAL A 112 12.32 -17.68 1.34
N ASP A 113 12.48 -18.84 0.71
CA ASP A 113 13.74 -19.21 0.09
C ASP A 113 14.12 -18.19 -0.99
N LYS A 114 15.30 -17.57 -0.83
CA LYS A 114 15.83 -16.54 -1.73
C LYS A 114 15.98 -17.00 -3.19
N LYS A 115 15.99 -18.32 -3.44
CA LYS A 115 16.03 -18.90 -4.79
C LYS A 115 14.66 -18.92 -5.47
N ASP A 116 13.56 -18.84 -4.71
CA ASP A 116 12.19 -18.89 -5.23
C ASP A 116 11.73 -17.49 -5.66
N LYS A 117 12.31 -16.99 -6.77
CA LYS A 117 12.06 -15.64 -7.29
C LYS A 117 10.60 -15.42 -7.68
N ASP A 118 9.97 -16.41 -8.30
CA ASP A 118 8.57 -16.33 -8.75
C ASP A 118 7.62 -16.11 -7.56
N LEU A 119 7.91 -16.76 -6.43
CA LEU A 119 7.15 -16.55 -5.20
C LEU A 119 7.36 -15.14 -4.64
N VAL A 120 8.60 -14.66 -4.58
CA VAL A 120 8.89 -13.29 -4.10
C VAL A 120 8.20 -12.25 -4.99
N GLU A 121 8.26 -12.41 -6.31
CA GLU A 121 7.61 -11.51 -7.26
C GLU A 121 6.08 -11.51 -7.09
N PHE A 122 5.46 -12.69 -6.95
CA PHE A 122 4.04 -12.79 -6.64
C PHE A 122 3.69 -12.07 -5.32
N LEU A 123 4.45 -12.29 -4.26
CA LEU A 123 4.19 -11.69 -2.95
C LEU A 123 4.30 -10.16 -3.00
N ILE A 124 5.22 -9.61 -3.80
CA ILE A 124 5.35 -8.17 -4.03
C ILE A 124 4.13 -7.62 -4.76
N ASP A 125 3.70 -8.26 -5.85
CA ASP A 125 2.51 -7.85 -6.60
C ASP A 125 1.24 -7.94 -5.73
N ALA A 126 1.12 -9.04 -4.98
CA ALA A 126 0.04 -9.25 -4.02
C ALA A 126 0.01 -8.14 -2.97
N PHE A 127 1.16 -7.78 -2.39
CA PHE A 127 1.25 -6.70 -1.41
C PHE A 127 0.84 -5.35 -2.01
N ARG A 128 1.31 -5.03 -3.22
CA ARG A 128 0.97 -3.78 -3.92
C ARG A 128 -0.55 -3.66 -4.10
N LYS A 129 -1.20 -4.70 -4.62
CA LYS A 129 -2.66 -4.75 -4.80
C LYS A 129 -3.41 -4.68 -3.47
N SER A 130 -2.81 -5.24 -2.43
CA SER A 130 -3.43 -5.33 -1.12
C SER A 130 -3.10 -4.19 -0.20
N ILE A 131 -2.30 -3.18 -0.59
CA ILE A 131 -1.71 -2.22 0.36
C ILE A 131 -2.77 -1.54 1.23
N ASN A 132 -3.91 -1.21 0.62
CA ASN A 132 -5.03 -0.63 1.33
C ASN A 132 -5.80 -1.61 2.18
N HIS A 133 -5.92 -2.88 1.76
CA HIS A 133 -6.67 -3.92 2.44
C HIS A 133 -6.34 -4.02 3.95
N SER A 134 -7.33 -4.40 4.76
CA SER A 134 -7.18 -4.51 6.22
C SER A 134 -6.14 -5.56 6.64
N LYS A 135 -6.04 -6.65 5.88
CA LYS A 135 -5.05 -7.74 6.04
C LYS A 135 -3.80 -7.51 5.19
N LEU A 136 -2.75 -8.31 5.43
CA LEU A 136 -1.50 -8.28 4.64
C LEU A 136 -1.76 -8.45 3.13
N PHE A 137 -2.59 -9.43 2.78
CA PHE A 137 -3.06 -9.67 1.43
C PHE A 137 -4.59 -9.67 1.37
N ASP A 138 -5.14 -9.18 0.25
CA ASP A 138 -6.52 -9.41 -0.14
C ASP A 138 -6.69 -10.89 -0.52
N PRO A 139 -7.65 -11.62 0.08
CA PRO A 139 -7.95 -13.00 -0.27
C PRO A 139 -8.13 -13.24 -1.77
N LYS A 140 -8.71 -12.29 -2.51
CA LYS A 140 -8.95 -12.40 -3.96
C LYS A 140 -7.66 -12.61 -4.75
N VAL A 141 -6.52 -12.11 -4.28
CA VAL A 141 -5.22 -12.30 -4.95
C VAL A 141 -4.84 -13.78 -4.98
N PHE A 142 -5.12 -14.51 -3.90
CA PHE A 142 -4.90 -15.95 -3.84
C PHE A 142 -5.91 -16.73 -4.69
N ASP A 143 -7.15 -16.27 -4.79
CA ASP A 143 -8.17 -16.90 -5.66
C ASP A 143 -7.78 -16.81 -7.15
N VAL A 144 -7.22 -15.66 -7.56
CA VAL A 144 -6.68 -15.50 -8.92
C VAL A 144 -5.47 -16.40 -9.11
N LEU A 145 -4.53 -16.43 -8.17
CA LEU A 145 -3.34 -17.27 -8.27
C LEU A 145 -3.69 -18.76 -8.33
N GLN A 146 -4.69 -19.21 -7.58
CA GLN A 146 -5.14 -20.60 -7.60
C GLN A 146 -5.60 -21.04 -9.00
N LYS A 147 -6.22 -20.12 -9.76
CA LYS A 147 -6.71 -20.40 -11.12
C LYS A 147 -5.58 -20.33 -12.15
N THR A 148 -4.65 -19.40 -11.99
CA THR A 148 -3.61 -19.15 -13.01
C THR A 148 -2.33 -19.97 -12.79
N ASN A 149 -1.94 -20.22 -11.55
CA ASN A 149 -0.75 -21.00 -11.20
C ASN A 149 -0.97 -21.77 -9.87
N PRO A 150 -1.60 -22.95 -9.91
CA PRO A 150 -1.93 -23.75 -8.73
C PRO A 150 -0.72 -24.20 -7.89
N GLU A 151 0.42 -24.45 -8.53
CA GLU A 151 1.65 -24.84 -7.84
C GLU A 151 2.20 -23.67 -7.01
N LEU A 152 2.30 -22.49 -7.63
CA LEU A 152 2.72 -21.28 -6.94
C LEU A 152 1.75 -20.89 -5.84
N PHE A 153 0.43 -21.07 -6.05
CA PHE A 153 -0.59 -20.89 -5.02
C PHE A 153 -0.32 -21.75 -3.79
N THR A 154 -0.04 -23.04 -3.99
CA THR A 154 0.19 -23.96 -2.87
C THR A 154 1.40 -23.53 -2.04
N LYS A 155 2.49 -23.13 -2.70
CA LYS A 155 3.68 -22.58 -2.04
C LYS A 155 3.36 -21.27 -1.30
N ALA A 156 2.80 -20.30 -2.00
CA ALA A 156 2.51 -18.97 -1.45
C ALA A 156 1.57 -19.04 -0.25
N ARG A 157 0.53 -19.88 -0.34
CA ARG A 157 -0.42 -20.10 0.74
C ARG A 157 0.26 -20.75 1.95
N LYS A 158 1.17 -21.71 1.76
CA LYS A 158 1.93 -22.32 2.85
C LYS A 158 2.74 -21.27 3.62
N TYR A 159 3.60 -20.51 2.93
CA TYR A 159 4.41 -19.46 3.57
C TYR A 159 3.54 -18.43 4.29
N TYR A 160 2.43 -18.01 3.68
CA TYR A 160 1.53 -17.05 4.30
C TYR A 160 0.84 -17.60 5.56
N LEU A 161 0.36 -18.84 5.54
CA LEU A 161 -0.25 -19.47 6.71
C LEU A 161 0.76 -19.69 7.85
N ASP A 162 1.98 -20.11 7.52
CA ASP A 162 3.04 -20.29 8.50
C ASP A 162 3.44 -18.94 9.13
N PHE A 163 3.50 -17.87 8.33
CA PHE A 163 3.70 -16.51 8.81
C PHE A 163 2.57 -16.05 9.77
N LEU A 164 1.31 -16.33 9.43
CA LEU A 164 0.18 -15.95 10.29
C LEU A 164 0.21 -16.68 11.64
N LYS A 165 0.56 -17.97 11.65
CA LYS A 165 0.73 -18.74 12.90
C LYS A 165 1.83 -18.14 13.78
N ASN A 166 2.97 -17.82 13.18
CA ASN A 166 4.12 -17.25 13.91
C ASN A 166 3.89 -15.79 14.35
N SER A 167 3.06 -15.04 13.61
CA SER A 167 2.69 -13.67 13.95
C SER A 167 1.64 -13.62 15.05
N GLY A 168 0.69 -14.56 15.07
CA GLY A 168 -0.31 -14.69 16.14
C GLY A 168 0.33 -14.92 17.52
N ASN A 169 1.34 -15.79 17.59
CA ASN A 169 2.10 -16.04 18.82
C ASN A 169 2.91 -14.80 19.30
N ASN A 170 3.31 -13.91 18.39
CA ASN A 170 4.04 -12.68 18.72
C ASN A 170 3.13 -11.53 19.20
N ILE A 171 1.85 -11.54 18.84
CA ILE A 171 0.88 -10.52 19.29
C ILE A 171 0.48 -10.77 20.76
N GLU A 172 0.40 -12.04 21.19
CA GLU A 172 0.19 -12.38 22.60
C GLU A 172 1.38 -12.03 23.49
N ALA A 173 2.60 -12.07 22.96
CA ALA A 173 3.82 -11.65 23.67
C ALA A 173 4.02 -10.12 23.75
N ARG A 174 3.16 -9.32 23.09
CA ARG A 174 3.21 -7.85 23.04
C ARG A 174 2.05 -7.16 23.77
N LYS A 175 1.18 -7.92 24.46
CA LYS A 175 0.21 -7.41 25.41
C LYS A 175 0.80 -7.40 26.82
#